data_AF-A0A2U0DE60-F1
#
_entry.id   AF-A0A2U0DE60-F1
#
_cell.length_a   1.000
_cell.length_b   1.000
_cell.length_c   1.000
_cell.angle_alpha   90.00
_cell.angle_beta   90.00
_cell.angle_gamma   90.00
#
_symmetry.space_group_name_H-M   'P 1'
#
loop_
_entity.id
_entity.type
_entity.pdbx_description
1 polymer ?
#
loop_
_entity_poly.entity_id
_entity_poly.type
_entity_poly.pdbx_seq_one_letter_code
_entity_poly.pdbx_strand_id
1 'polypeptide(L)'
;MQKKVFKYKFVYWLAILLSVIFMISFGIASFSRIITNSFNDLNDILFSITTFSIFILSIISSVSLILKNKSSVIILSSLLVSITITLSLGILISFFIFKDFGINKSDYIIAFCMYLLLFGLLYIIQRFKYKDQNYESIELIGTQND
;
A
#
# COMPACT_ATOMS: atom_id res chain seq x y z
N MET A 1 -11.47 7.97 25.21
CA MET A 1 -10.20 8.33 24.54
C MET A 1 -10.33 8.13 23.03
N GLN A 2 -10.02 9.15 22.21
CA GLN A 2 -10.05 9.01 20.75
C GLN A 2 -8.86 8.14 20.31
N LYS A 3 -9.12 6.91 19.83
CA LYS A 3 -8.06 6.05 19.27
C LYS A 3 -7.39 6.79 18.10
N LYS A 4 -6.05 6.87 18.10
CA LYS A 4 -5.25 7.49 17.04
C LYS A 4 -4.39 6.41 16.38
N VAL A 5 -4.39 6.36 15.05
CA VAL A 5 -3.56 5.41 14.27
C VAL A 5 -2.17 5.98 13.98
N PHE A 6 -2.11 7.29 13.68
CA PHE A 6 -0.88 8.02 13.40
C PHE A 6 -0.72 9.21 14.33
N LYS A 7 0.54 9.62 14.56
CA LYS A 7 0.90 10.80 15.35
C LYS A 7 0.34 12.09 14.75
N TYR A 8 0.37 12.21 13.42
CA TYR A 8 -0.06 13.41 12.70
C TYR A 8 -1.35 13.15 11.90
N LYS A 9 -2.32 14.07 11.99
CA LYS A 9 -3.58 14.03 11.21
C LYS A 9 -3.33 14.01 9.71
N PHE A 10 -2.31 14.75 9.24
CA PHE A 10 -1.96 14.78 7.81
C PHE A 10 -1.60 13.39 7.28
N VAL A 11 -0.76 12.64 8.00
CA VAL A 11 -0.37 11.26 7.61
C VAL A 11 -1.58 10.33 7.56
N TYR A 12 -2.53 10.50 8.49
CA TYR A 12 -3.78 9.74 8.48
C TYR A 12 -4.62 9.99 7.23
N TRP A 13 -4.85 11.25 6.88
CA TRP A 13 -5.61 11.61 5.68
C TRP A 13 -4.90 11.17 4.40
N LEU A 14 -3.57 11.30 4.35
CA LEU A 14 -2.75 10.82 3.25
C LEU A 14 -2.87 9.29 3.08
N ALA A 15 -2.82 8.53 4.18
CA ALA A 15 -2.99 7.09 4.16
C ALA A 15 -4.39 6.66 3.66
N ILE A 16 -5.46 7.34 4.10
CA ILE A 16 -6.82 7.07 3.61
C ILE A 16 -6.92 7.37 2.12
N LEU A 17 -6.46 8.54 1.70
CA LEU A 17 -6.48 8.96 0.30
C LEU A 17 -5.80 7.92 -0.59
N LEU A 18 -4.60 7.47 -0.20
CA LEU A 18 -3.85 6.44 -0.93
C LEU A 18 -4.57 5.10 -0.98
N SER A 19 -5.11 4.62 0.14
CA SER A 19 -5.85 3.36 0.14
C SER A 19 -7.09 3.42 -0.77
N VAL A 20 -7.77 4.56 -0.83
CA VAL A 20 -8.90 4.78 -1.74
C VAL A 20 -8.44 4.83 -3.20
N ILE A 21 -7.33 5.52 -3.50
CA ILE A 21 -6.76 5.54 -4.86
C ILE A 21 -6.42 4.10 -5.30
N PHE A 22 -5.71 3.33 -4.47
CA PHE A 22 -5.40 1.94 -4.80
C PHE A 22 -6.66 1.08 -4.96
N MET A 23 -7.67 1.27 -4.12
CA MET A 23 -8.94 0.58 -4.25
C MET A 23 -9.62 0.84 -5.59
N ILE A 24 -9.69 2.10 -6.01
CA ILE A 24 -10.28 2.46 -7.31
C ILE A 24 -9.44 1.89 -8.46
N SER A 25 -8.11 2.11 -8.44
CA SER A 25 -7.22 1.66 -9.52
C SER A 25 -7.23 0.14 -9.69
N PHE A 26 -7.08 -0.62 -8.60
CA PHE A 26 -7.09 -2.09 -8.67
C PHE A 26 -8.51 -2.65 -8.88
N GLY A 27 -9.55 -1.93 -8.46
CA GLY A 27 -10.94 -2.27 -8.78
C GLY A 27 -11.21 -2.16 -10.27
N ILE A 28 -10.80 -1.06 -10.90
CA ILE A 28 -10.89 -0.88 -12.36
C ILE A 28 -10.08 -1.96 -13.06
N ALA A 29 -8.82 -2.19 -12.67
CA ALA A 29 -7.97 -3.21 -13.29
C ALA A 29 -8.58 -4.62 -13.20
N SER A 30 -9.13 -4.99 -12.04
CA SER A 30 -9.80 -6.29 -11.85
C SER A 30 -11.05 -6.40 -12.72
N PHE A 31 -11.88 -5.36 -12.76
CA PHE A 31 -13.11 -5.34 -13.53
C PHE A 31 -12.84 -5.38 -15.05
N SER A 32 -11.85 -4.63 -15.53
CA SER A 32 -11.43 -4.65 -16.93
C SER A 32 -11.00 -6.06 -17.35
N ARG A 33 -10.21 -6.76 -16.53
CA ARG A 33 -9.76 -8.12 -16.84
C ARG A 33 -10.91 -9.13 -16.92
N ILE A 34 -11.93 -8.97 -16.07
CA ILE A 34 -13.15 -9.79 -16.11
C ILE A 34 -13.90 -9.56 -17.44
N ILE A 35 -14.09 -8.31 -17.85
CA ILE A 35 -14.80 -7.97 -19.09
C ILE A 35 -14.05 -8.46 -20.33
N THR A 36 -12.73 -8.28 -20.37
CA THR A 36 -11.92 -8.68 -21.53
C THR A 36 -11.63 -10.18 -21.59
N ASN A 37 -12.14 -10.95 -20.63
CA ASN A 37 -11.89 -12.39 -20.49
C ASN A 37 -10.40 -12.75 -20.57
N SER A 38 -9.54 -11.95 -19.93
CA SER A 38 -8.08 -12.09 -19.99
C SER A 38 -7.59 -13.19 -19.03
N PHE A 39 -7.96 -14.43 -19.31
CA PHE A 39 -7.65 -15.63 -18.52
C PHE A 39 -7.11 -16.76 -19.40
N ASN A 40 -6.40 -16.41 -20.48
CA ASN A 40 -6.02 -17.36 -21.52
C ASN A 40 -4.88 -18.29 -21.09
N ASP A 41 -3.93 -17.76 -20.30
CA ASP A 41 -2.77 -18.50 -19.82
C ASP A 41 -2.63 -18.42 -18.30
N LEU A 42 -1.83 -19.32 -17.73
CA LEU A 42 -1.58 -19.39 -16.28
C LEU A 42 -1.03 -18.07 -15.71
N ASN A 43 -0.16 -17.38 -16.46
CA ASN A 43 0.36 -16.07 -16.06
C ASN A 43 -0.75 -15.02 -15.96
N ASP A 44 -1.68 -15.03 -16.91
CA ASP A 44 -2.83 -14.13 -16.91
C ASP A 44 -3.78 -14.40 -15.74
N ILE A 45 -4.02 -15.68 -15.44
CA ILE A 45 -4.83 -16.09 -14.29
C ILE A 45 -4.17 -15.64 -12.98
N LEU A 46 -2.87 -15.89 -12.81
CA LEU A 46 -2.12 -15.46 -11.64
C LEU A 46 -2.14 -13.93 -11.49
N PHE A 47 -1.90 -13.20 -12.57
CA PHE A 47 -1.96 -11.74 -12.53
C PHE A 47 -3.36 -11.25 -12.14
N SER A 48 -4.42 -11.81 -12.72
CA SER A 48 -5.81 -11.52 -12.32
C SER A 48 -6.04 -11.75 -10.83
N ILE A 49 -5.63 -12.90 -10.30
CA ILE A 49 -5.79 -13.23 -8.87
C ILE A 49 -5.02 -12.24 -7.99
N THR A 50 -3.78 -11.89 -8.36
CA THR A 50 -2.99 -10.91 -7.58
C THR A 50 -3.62 -9.53 -7.58
N THR A 51 -4.07 -9.02 -8.75
CA THR A 51 -4.76 -7.72 -8.84
C THR A 51 -6.04 -7.68 -8.01
N PHE A 52 -6.83 -8.75 -8.05
CA PHE A 52 -8.04 -8.89 -7.25
C PHE A 52 -7.75 -8.99 -5.74
N SER A 53 -6.68 -9.70 -5.37
CA SER A 53 -6.23 -9.79 -3.97
C SER A 53 -5.79 -8.43 -3.42
N ILE A 54 -5.07 -7.64 -4.22
CA ILE A 54 -4.68 -6.26 -3.86
C ILE A 54 -5.93 -5.37 -3.74
N PHE A 55 -6.90 -5.52 -4.64
CA PHE A 55 -8.17 -4.81 -4.54
C PHE A 55 -8.89 -5.12 -3.21
N ILE A 56 -9.07 -6.38 -2.84
CA ILE A 56 -9.66 -6.75 -1.55
C ILE A 56 -8.85 -6.19 -0.38
N LEU A 57 -7.53 -6.32 -0.42
CA LEU A 57 -6.64 -5.84 0.64
C LEU A 57 -6.72 -4.30 0.80
N SER A 58 -6.93 -3.58 -0.30
CA SER A 58 -7.10 -2.12 -0.27
C SER A 58 -8.43 -1.68 0.36
N ILE A 59 -9.51 -2.45 0.16
CA ILE A 59 -10.79 -2.26 0.87
C ILE A 59 -10.58 -2.48 2.36
N ILE A 60 -9.97 -3.62 2.73
CA ILE A 60 -9.70 -3.96 4.14
C ILE A 60 -8.82 -2.89 4.80
N SER A 61 -7.80 -2.41 4.10
CA SER A 61 -6.93 -1.32 4.57
C SER A 61 -7.70 -0.03 4.83
N SER A 62 -8.54 0.38 3.87
CA SER A 62 -9.37 1.59 3.98
C SER A 62 -10.35 1.50 5.15
N VAL A 63 -11.09 0.40 5.24
CA VAL A 63 -12.03 0.14 6.35
C VAL A 63 -11.30 0.12 7.68
N SER A 64 -10.16 -0.55 7.76
CA SER A 64 -9.33 -0.62 8.96
C SER A 64 -8.89 0.78 9.43
N LEU A 65 -8.43 1.64 8.50
CA LEU A 65 -8.03 3.03 8.80
C LEU A 65 -9.21 3.88 9.28
N ILE A 66 -10.40 3.73 8.69
CA ILE A 66 -11.62 4.42 9.10
C ILE A 66 -12.03 4.00 10.52
N LEU A 67 -12.02 2.69 10.78
CA LEU A 67 -12.33 2.12 12.10
C LEU A 67 -11.23 2.34 13.15
N LYS A 68 -10.07 2.87 12.73
CA LYS A 68 -8.89 3.11 13.56
C LYS A 68 -8.45 1.87 14.34
N ASN A 69 -8.40 0.74 13.64
CA ASN A 69 -7.97 -0.53 14.22
C ASN A 69 -6.48 -0.47 14.61
N LYS A 70 -6.07 -1.21 15.65
CA LYS A 70 -4.66 -1.32 16.05
C LYS A 70 -3.80 -1.91 14.94
N SER A 71 -4.38 -2.79 14.13
CA SER A 71 -3.69 -3.45 13.01
C SER A 71 -3.67 -2.63 11.71
N SER A 72 -4.25 -1.43 11.67
CA SER A 72 -4.37 -0.66 10.41
C SER A 72 -3.03 -0.34 9.77
N VAL A 73 -2.01 -0.02 10.57
CA VAL A 73 -0.65 0.27 10.08
C VAL A 73 -0.03 -0.97 9.42
N ILE A 74 -0.24 -2.15 10.02
CA ILE A 74 0.29 -3.42 9.49
C ILE A 74 -0.43 -3.79 8.20
N ILE A 75 -1.76 -3.67 8.17
CA ILE A 75 -2.56 -3.96 6.97
C ILE A 75 -2.16 -3.03 5.82
N LEU A 76 -2.01 -1.74 6.08
CA LEU A 76 -1.55 -0.77 5.08
C LEU A 76 -0.12 -1.07 4.60
N SER A 77 0.78 -1.46 5.50
CA SER A 77 2.15 -1.85 5.12
C SER A 77 2.14 -3.11 4.24
N SER A 78 1.31 -4.10 4.59
CA SER A 78 1.13 -5.33 3.81
C SER A 78 0.60 -5.02 2.40
N LEU A 79 -0.35 -4.09 2.28
CA LEU A 79 -0.84 -3.62 0.98
C LEU A 79 0.30 -3.02 0.13
N LEU A 80 1.09 -2.11 0.69
CA LEU A 80 2.20 -1.48 -0.03
C LEU A 80 3.28 -2.49 -0.44
N VAL A 81 3.59 -3.44 0.43
CA VAL A 81 4.51 -4.54 0.11
C VAL A 81 3.96 -5.42 -1.01
N SER A 82 2.67 -5.75 -0.98
CA SER A 82 2.02 -6.56 -2.01
C SER A 82 2.09 -5.87 -3.37
N ILE A 83 1.80 -4.56 -3.43
CA ILE A 83 1.95 -3.75 -4.64
C ILE A 83 3.40 -3.75 -5.14
N THR A 84 4.36 -3.61 -4.22
CA THR A 84 5.80 -3.60 -4.55
C THR A 84 6.23 -4.94 -5.14
N ILE A 85 5.76 -6.07 -4.59
CA ILE A 85 6.05 -7.41 -5.10
C ILE A 85 5.45 -7.58 -6.50
N THR A 86 4.19 -7.20 -6.70
CA THR A 86 3.52 -7.31 -8.01
C THR A 86 4.23 -6.47 -9.08
N LEU A 87 4.65 -5.25 -8.76
CA LEU A 87 5.44 -4.42 -9.68
C LEU A 87 6.79 -5.07 -10.01
N SER A 88 7.48 -5.59 -8.99
CA SER A 88 8.77 -6.25 -9.18
C SER A 88 8.66 -7.48 -10.07
N LEU A 89 7.64 -8.31 -9.87
CA LEU A 89 7.37 -9.47 -10.71
C LEU A 89 7.05 -9.05 -12.16
N GLY A 90 6.23 -8.00 -12.34
CA GLY A 90 5.91 -7.47 -13.66
C GLY A 90 7.16 -7.00 -14.42
N ILE A 91 8.06 -6.27 -13.75
CA ILE A 91 9.33 -5.82 -14.33
C ILE A 91 10.24 -7.00 -14.65
N LEU A 92 10.37 -7.97 -13.74
CA LEU A 92 11.20 -9.17 -13.96
C LEU A 92 10.71 -9.98 -15.16
N ILE A 93 9.39 -10.19 -15.28
CA ILE A 93 8.79 -10.89 -16.43
C ILE A 93 9.08 -10.13 -17.72
N SER A 94 8.86 -8.81 -17.73
CA SER A 94 9.11 -7.98 -18.91
C SER A 94 10.59 -7.98 -19.32
N PHE A 95 11.50 -7.94 -18.34
CA PHE A 95 12.95 -7.94 -18.59
C PHE A 95 13.49 -9.31 -19.05
N PHE A 96 13.10 -10.41 -18.38
CA PHE A 96 13.68 -11.74 -18.64
C PHE A 96 12.92 -12.56 -19.69
N ILE A 97 11.59 -12.42 -19.76
CA ILE A 97 10.73 -13.27 -20.61
C ILE A 97 10.41 -12.55 -21.92
N PHE A 98 9.77 -11.38 -21.84
CA PHE A 98 9.33 -10.65 -23.03
C PHE A 98 10.42 -9.81 -23.68
N LYS A 99 11.46 -9.44 -22.92
CA LYS A 99 12.60 -8.61 -23.36
C LYS A 99 12.16 -7.27 -23.97
N ASP A 100 11.02 -6.76 -23.52
CA ASP A 100 10.40 -5.52 -23.98
C ASP A 100 10.58 -4.37 -22.96
N PHE A 101 11.05 -4.69 -21.75
CA PHE A 101 11.29 -3.68 -20.72
C PHE A 101 12.50 -2.80 -21.06
N GLY A 102 12.28 -1.49 -21.08
CA GLY A 102 13.36 -0.51 -21.26
C GLY A 102 13.66 -0.17 -22.71
N ILE A 103 12.78 -0.55 -23.65
CA ILE A 103 12.79 -0.04 -25.02
C ILE A 103 12.81 1.49 -24.99
N ASN A 104 12.03 2.10 -24.09
CA ASN A 104 12.11 3.53 -23.82
C ASN A 104 12.85 3.77 -22.51
N LYS A 105 13.79 4.72 -22.52
CA LYS A 105 14.51 5.16 -21.30
C LYS A 105 13.55 5.64 -20.20
N SER A 106 12.37 6.13 -20.58
CA SER A 106 11.30 6.54 -19.66
C SER A 106 10.83 5.40 -18.76
N ASP A 107 10.86 4.15 -19.22
CA ASP A 107 10.29 3.02 -18.49
C ASP A 107 11.09 2.75 -17.20
N TYR A 108 12.42 2.90 -17.27
CA TYR A 108 13.30 2.82 -16.10
C TYR A 108 13.05 3.94 -15.10
N ILE A 109 12.88 5.17 -15.60
CA ILE A 109 12.65 6.34 -14.75
C ILE A 109 11.30 6.22 -14.03
N ILE A 110 10.26 5.81 -14.75
CA ILE A 110 8.92 5.62 -14.18
C ILE A 110 8.94 4.52 -13.12
N ALA A 111 9.56 3.38 -13.41
CA ALA A 111 9.69 2.29 -12.43
C ALA A 111 10.44 2.76 -11.17
N PHE A 112 11.57 3.46 -11.34
CA PHE A 112 12.34 4.01 -10.22
C PHE A 112 11.52 4.98 -9.36
N CYS A 113 10.79 5.90 -10.00
CA CYS A 113 9.90 6.84 -9.31
C CYS A 113 8.80 6.12 -8.53
N MET A 114 8.21 5.06 -9.08
CA MET A 114 7.19 4.25 -8.39
C MET A 114 7.75 3.58 -7.14
N TYR A 115 8.96 3.01 -7.20
CA TYR A 115 9.60 2.43 -6.02
C TYR A 115 9.90 3.49 -4.96
N LEU A 116 10.46 4.65 -5.34
CA LEU A 116 10.70 5.74 -4.41
C LEU A 116 9.43 6.18 -3.69
N LEU A 117 8.31 6.27 -4.43
CA LEU A 117 7.01 6.61 -3.85
C LEU A 117 6.57 5.54 -2.86
N LEU A 118 6.59 4.25 -3.23
CA LEU A 118 6.16 3.15 -2.34
C LEU A 118 7.01 3.04 -1.08
N PHE A 119 8.34 3.10 -1.22
CA PHE A 119 9.25 3.04 -0.07
C PHE A 119 9.16 4.30 0.79
N GLY A 120 8.99 5.47 0.18
CA GLY A 120 8.76 6.73 0.90
C GLY A 120 7.49 6.67 1.75
N LEU A 121 6.40 6.12 1.19
CA LEU A 121 5.16 5.90 1.93
C LEU A 121 5.32 4.90 3.07
N LEU A 122 5.96 3.75 2.82
CA LEU A 122 6.27 2.77 3.85
C LEU A 122 7.06 3.40 5.00
N TYR A 123 8.08 4.20 4.68
CA TYR A 123 8.87 4.92 5.65
C TYR A 123 8.03 5.89 6.49
N ILE A 124 7.21 6.73 5.85
CA ILE A 124 6.33 7.70 6.53
C ILE A 124 5.36 6.97 7.47
N ILE A 125 4.70 5.92 7.00
CA ILE A 125 3.73 5.14 7.77
C ILE A 125 4.37 4.50 8.99
N GLN A 126 5.56 3.91 8.84
CA GLN A 126 6.28 3.27 9.95
C GLN A 126 6.88 4.28 10.92
N ARG A 127 7.37 5.43 10.44
CA ARG A 127 7.97 6.49 11.26
C ARG A 127 6.93 7.20 12.12
N PHE A 128 5.73 7.42 11.59
CA PHE A 128 4.68 8.22 12.23
C PHE A 128 3.53 7.40 12.82
N LYS A 129 3.65 6.07 12.89
CA LYS A 129 2.68 5.23 13.60
C LYS A 129 2.56 5.67 15.06
N TYR A 130 1.32 5.70 15.56
CA TYR A 130 1.07 6.03 16.95
C TYR A 130 1.57 4.88 17.84
N LYS A 131 2.56 5.13 18.70
CA LYS A 131 2.96 4.21 19.77
C LYS A 131 2.16 4.59 21.01
N ASP A 132 1.18 3.76 21.39
CA ASP A 132 0.40 3.94 22.62
C ASP A 132 1.30 4.04 23.89
N GLN A 133 2.54 3.52 23.87
CA GLN A 133 3.33 3.29 25.09
C GLN A 133 4.33 4.40 25.52
N ASN A 134 4.64 5.39 24.69
CA ASN A 134 5.69 6.38 25.04
C ASN A 134 5.17 7.77 25.41
N TYR A 135 3.88 8.04 25.23
CA TYR A 135 3.31 9.34 25.61
C TYR A 135 2.70 9.31 27.02
N GLU A 136 2.10 8.19 27.44
CA GLU A 136 1.60 8.03 28.81
C GLU A 136 2.73 8.05 29.85
N SER A 137 3.91 7.51 29.54
CA SER A 137 5.05 7.51 30.46
C SER A 137 5.71 8.88 30.62
N ILE A 138 5.63 9.78 29.64
CA ILE A 138 6.21 11.12 29.72
C ILE A 138 5.25 12.08 30.46
N GLU A 139 3.94 11.96 30.27
CA GLU A 139 2.94 12.74 31.03
C GLU A 139 2.86 12.33 32.52
N LEU A 140 3.08 11.06 32.85
CA LEU A 140 3.13 10.58 34.24
C LEU A 140 4.38 11.07 35.01
N ILE A 141 5.50 11.29 34.32
CA ILE A 141 6.73 11.82 34.97
C ILE A 141 6.59 13.31 35.30
N GLY A 142 5.77 14.06 34.54
CA GLY A 142 5.53 15.48 34.78
C GLY A 142 4.52 15.78 35.90
N THR A 143 3.71 14.80 36.32
CA THR A 143 2.63 14.98 37.31
C THR A 143 2.95 14.44 38.71
N GLN A 144 4.10 13.78 38.89
CA GLN A 144 4.55 13.28 40.20
C GLN A 144 5.49 14.25 40.96
N ASN A 145 5.77 15.43 40.40
CA ASN A 145 6.71 16.40 40.96
C ASN A 145 6.05 17.73 41.40
N ASP A 146 4.71 17.80 41.45
CA ASP A 146 3.97 18.94 42.03
C ASP A 146 3.29 18.53 43.36
#